data_AF-A0A8S3I8R0-F1
#
_entry.id   AF-A0A8S3I8R0-F1
#
_cell.length_a   1.000
_cell.length_b   1.000
_cell.length_c   1.000
_cell.angle_alpha   90.00
_cell.angle_beta   90.00
_cell.angle_gamma   90.00
#
_symmetry.space_group_name_H-M   'P 1'
#
loop_
_entity.id
_entity.type
_entity.pdbx_description
1 polymer ?
#
loop_
_entity_poly.entity_id
_entity_poly.type
_entity_poly.pdbx_seq_one_letter_code
_entity_poly.pdbx_strand_id
1 'polypeptide(L)'
;MSTTTADALGLSRAILVNDSLIKKLTEIEAMADLYRGLIRHTRQVLIGIYDLARIHRDFGDAFANIGAREPQATASQAFTRFGDAHRQIGQHGMALLAIAAPMIADLNTYLTKAIPDTRLTVQKYADSKFEYLSYCLKVKEMNDEEQFFNTQAELLYRVESGNYEYRSVEI
;
A
#
# COMPACT_ATOMS: atom_id res chain seq x y z
N MET A 1 16.01 13.97 -13.03
CA MET A 1 15.45 15.20 -13.61
C MET A 1 16.35 16.35 -13.15
N SER A 2 17.13 16.94 -14.06
CA SER A 2 18.16 17.94 -13.72
C SER A 2 17.55 19.29 -13.34
N THR A 3 18.28 20.01 -12.50
CA THR A 3 17.98 21.36 -11.96
C THR A 3 17.66 22.42 -13.02
N THR A 4 18.08 22.20 -14.27
CA THR A 4 17.89 23.07 -15.42
C THR A 4 16.44 23.20 -15.89
N THR A 5 15.60 22.18 -15.71
CA THR A 5 14.23 22.18 -16.26
C THR A 5 13.29 23.15 -15.53
N ALA A 6 13.44 23.32 -14.21
CA ALA A 6 12.57 24.22 -13.44
C ALA A 6 12.79 25.70 -13.77
N ASP A 7 14.05 26.11 -13.87
CA ASP A 7 14.43 27.48 -14.18
C ASP A 7 14.09 27.80 -15.66
N ALA A 8 14.26 26.82 -16.56
CA ALA A 8 13.83 26.90 -17.95
C ALA A 8 12.30 27.03 -18.10
N LEU A 9 11.51 26.58 -17.12
CA LEU A 9 10.04 26.61 -17.17
C LEU A 9 9.39 27.81 -16.45
N GLY A 10 10.15 28.59 -15.67
CA GLY A 10 9.57 29.66 -14.84
C GLY A 10 8.62 29.13 -13.75
N LEU A 11 8.64 27.83 -13.51
CA LEU A 11 7.84 27.16 -12.49
C LEU A 11 8.62 27.08 -11.18
N SER A 12 7.91 27.05 -10.06
CA SER A 12 8.58 26.76 -8.79
C SER A 12 9.25 25.38 -8.87
N ARG A 13 10.54 25.30 -8.51
CA ARG A 13 11.28 24.03 -8.40
C ARG A 13 10.54 22.98 -7.57
N ALA A 14 9.66 23.42 -6.66
CA ALA A 14 8.82 22.58 -5.83
C ALA A 14 7.87 21.67 -6.65
N ILE A 15 7.30 22.18 -7.74
CA ILE A 15 6.39 21.40 -8.60
C ILE A 15 7.14 20.25 -9.30
N LEU A 16 8.42 20.40 -9.63
CA LEU A 16 9.17 19.41 -10.41
C LEU A 16 9.94 18.40 -9.56
N VAL A 17 10.42 18.80 -8.38
CA VAL A 17 11.40 18.01 -7.61
C VAL A 17 10.85 17.51 -6.27
N ASN A 18 9.76 18.08 -5.76
CA ASN A 18 9.24 17.77 -4.42
C ASN A 18 7.79 17.25 -4.46
N ASP A 19 7.55 16.21 -5.25
CA ASP A 19 6.23 15.58 -5.31
C ASP A 19 5.97 14.77 -4.03
N SER A 20 5.30 15.40 -3.07
CA SER A 20 4.95 14.79 -1.79
C SER A 20 4.04 13.56 -1.95
N LEU A 21 3.18 13.53 -2.98
CA LEU A 21 2.26 12.42 -3.21
C LEU A 21 3.00 11.19 -3.74
N ILE A 22 3.90 11.37 -4.70
CA ILE A 22 4.77 10.28 -5.19
C ILE A 22 5.65 9.76 -4.05
N LYS A 23 6.23 10.66 -3.23
CA LYS A 23 7.01 10.26 -2.05
C LYS A 23 6.18 9.43 -1.07
N LYS A 24 4.94 9.84 -0.77
CA LYS A 24 4.05 9.06 0.09
C LYS A 24 3.67 7.71 -0.50
N LEU A 25 3.47 7.62 -1.82
CA LEU A 25 3.28 6.33 -2.46
C LEU A 25 4.50 5.41 -2.27
N THR A 26 5.72 5.93 -2.49
CA THR A 26 6.95 5.15 -2.29
C THR A 26 7.10 4.67 -0.83
N GLU A 27 6.76 5.52 0.15
CA GLU A 27 6.75 5.12 1.56
C GLU A 27 5.73 3.99 1.82
N ILE A 28 4.51 4.08 1.28
CA ILE A 28 3.47 3.05 1.41
C ILE A 28 3.94 1.72 0.77
N GLU A 29 4.57 1.79 -0.40
CA GLU A 29 5.09 0.61 -1.10
C GLU A 29 6.25 -0.04 -0.32
N ALA A 30 7.14 0.75 0.29
CA ALA A 30 8.19 0.24 1.16
C ALA A 30 7.62 -0.44 2.42
N MET A 31 6.58 0.14 3.03
CA MET A 31 5.88 -0.48 4.16
C MET A 31 5.13 -1.75 3.76
N ALA A 32 4.74 -1.90 2.49
CA ALA A 32 4.06 -3.09 2.01
C ALA A 32 4.89 -4.36 2.17
N ASP A 33 6.22 -4.29 2.00
CA ASP A 33 7.11 -5.44 2.20
C ASP A 33 7.15 -5.90 3.66
N LEU A 34 7.16 -4.95 4.59
CA LEU A 34 7.05 -5.25 6.02
C LEU A 34 5.73 -5.95 6.34
N TYR A 35 4.60 -5.45 5.80
CA TYR A 35 3.30 -6.08 6.00
C TYR A 35 3.20 -7.46 5.34
N ARG A 36 3.82 -7.70 4.18
CA ARG A 36 3.91 -9.04 3.57
C ARG A 36 4.63 -10.01 4.50
N GLY A 37 5.75 -9.59 5.08
CA GLY A 37 6.48 -10.34 6.09
C GLY A 37 5.60 -10.66 7.30
N LEU A 38 4.92 -9.66 7.83
CA LEU A 38 4.01 -9.81 8.97
C LEU A 38 2.91 -10.83 8.70
N ILE A 39 2.21 -10.73 7.56
CA ILE A 39 1.18 -11.70 7.16
C ILE A 39 1.74 -13.12 7.12
N ARG A 40 2.92 -13.31 6.49
CA ARG A 40 3.54 -14.63 6.38
C ARG A 40 3.81 -15.23 7.76
N HIS A 41 4.43 -14.47 8.65
CA HIS A 41 4.77 -14.94 9.99
C HIS A 41 3.52 -15.19 10.84
N THR A 42 2.55 -14.28 10.83
CA THR A 42 1.33 -14.48 11.59
C THR A 42 0.55 -15.70 11.08
N ARG A 43 0.48 -15.94 9.76
CA ARG A 43 -0.14 -17.17 9.23
C ARG A 43 0.52 -18.44 9.78
N GLN A 44 1.84 -18.49 9.85
CA GLN A 44 2.57 -19.63 10.42
C GLN A 44 2.26 -19.81 11.91
N VAL A 45 2.21 -18.72 12.67
CA VAL A 45 1.84 -18.74 14.09
C VAL A 45 0.41 -19.24 14.27
N LEU A 46 -0.55 -18.76 13.47
CA LEU A 46 -1.94 -19.19 13.54
C LEU A 46 -2.11 -20.69 13.22
N ILE A 47 -1.35 -21.22 12.25
CA ILE A 47 -1.32 -22.67 11.99
C ILE A 47 -0.83 -23.43 13.23
N GLY A 48 0.26 -22.97 13.86
CA GLY A 48 0.77 -23.58 15.09
C GLY A 48 -0.23 -23.52 16.25
N ILE A 49 -0.95 -22.40 16.40
CA ILE A 49 -2.00 -22.25 17.43
C ILE A 49 -3.16 -23.19 17.16
N TYR A 50 -3.55 -23.39 15.90
CA TYR A 50 -4.60 -24.33 15.52
C TYR A 50 -4.22 -25.77 15.88
N ASP A 51 -3.01 -26.19 15.52
CA ASP A 51 -2.53 -27.53 15.85
C ASP A 51 -2.43 -27.74 17.37
N LEU A 52 -1.92 -26.74 18.09
CA LEU A 52 -1.84 -26.78 19.55
C LEU A 52 -3.24 -26.87 20.18
N ALA A 53 -4.19 -26.06 19.72
CA ALA A 53 -5.56 -26.08 20.22
C ALA A 53 -6.23 -27.45 20.04
N ARG A 54 -5.99 -28.11 18.90
CA ARG A 54 -6.47 -29.49 18.66
C ARG A 54 -5.84 -30.49 19.63
N ILE A 55 -4.52 -30.45 19.81
CA ILE A 55 -3.82 -31.36 20.74
C ILE A 55 -4.31 -31.17 22.18
N HIS A 56 -4.53 -29.91 22.60
CA HIS A 56 -5.07 -29.63 23.93
C HIS A 56 -6.49 -30.18 24.11
N ARG A 57 -7.32 -30.18 23.06
CA ARG A 57 -8.63 -30.84 23.11
C ARG A 57 -8.47 -32.36 23.31
N ASP A 58 -7.57 -32.99 22.57
CA ASP A 58 -7.31 -34.44 22.66
C ASP A 58 -6.79 -34.83 24.06
N PHE A 59 -5.90 -34.02 24.64
CA PHE A 59 -5.46 -34.18 26.03
C PHE A 59 -6.62 -34.05 27.01
N GLY A 60 -7.50 -33.07 26.79
CA GLY A 60 -8.71 -32.89 27.57
C GLY A 60 -9.58 -34.15 27.62
N ASP A 61 -9.79 -34.76 26.46
CA ASP A 61 -10.59 -35.99 26.32
C ASP A 61 -9.87 -37.21 26.93
N ALA A 62 -8.55 -37.32 26.78
CA ALA A 62 -7.75 -38.37 27.41
C ALA A 62 -7.82 -38.29 28.95
N PHE A 63 -7.63 -37.10 29.53
CA PHE A 63 -7.70 -36.90 30.97
C PHE A 63 -9.10 -37.16 31.53
N ALA A 64 -10.16 -36.76 30.83
CA ALA A 64 -11.54 -37.07 31.21
C ALA A 64 -11.79 -38.60 31.22
N ASN A 65 -11.27 -39.33 30.23
CA ASN A 65 -11.38 -40.79 30.15
C ASN A 65 -10.63 -41.50 31.28
N ILE A 66 -9.44 -41.02 31.64
CA ILE A 66 -8.67 -41.55 32.77
C ILE A 66 -9.43 -41.27 34.08
N GLY A 67 -9.87 -40.03 34.29
CA GLY A 67 -10.61 -39.63 35.49
C GLY A 67 -11.88 -40.43 35.72
N ALA A 68 -12.62 -40.76 34.65
CA ALA A 68 -13.84 -41.57 34.72
C ALA A 68 -13.59 -43.05 35.11
N ARG A 69 -12.37 -43.55 34.94
CA ARG A 69 -11.98 -44.94 35.23
C ARG A 69 -11.14 -45.07 36.50
N GLU A 70 -10.79 -43.96 37.13
CA GLU A 70 -9.90 -43.90 38.28
C GLU A 70 -10.67 -44.20 39.58
N PRO A 71 -10.38 -45.32 40.28
CA PRO A 71 -11.08 -45.69 41.51
C PRO A 71 -10.78 -44.75 42.70
N GLN A 72 -9.60 -44.11 42.72
CA GLN A 72 -9.27 -43.17 43.79
C GLN A 72 -9.95 -41.80 43.53
N ALA A 73 -10.92 -41.43 44.37
CA ALA A 73 -11.72 -40.22 44.20
C ALA A 73 -10.88 -38.93 44.05
N THR A 74 -9.80 -38.77 44.82
CA THR A 74 -8.92 -37.60 44.72
C THR A 74 -8.16 -37.54 43.40
N ALA A 75 -7.71 -38.69 42.88
CA ALA A 75 -7.03 -38.77 41.60
C ALA A 75 -8.01 -38.56 40.43
N SER A 76 -9.21 -39.14 40.51
CA SER A 76 -10.30 -38.92 39.55
C SER A 76 -10.65 -37.43 39.41
N GLN A 77 -10.77 -36.72 40.54
CA GLN A 77 -11.02 -35.28 40.54
C GLN A 77 -9.86 -34.49 39.93
N ALA A 78 -8.62 -34.88 40.22
CA ALA A 78 -7.44 -34.23 39.64
C ALA A 78 -7.42 -34.38 38.10
N PHE A 79 -7.64 -35.59 37.58
CA PHE A 79 -7.72 -35.83 36.14
C PHE A 79 -8.86 -35.05 35.47
N THR A 80 -10.02 -34.94 36.12
CA THR A 80 -11.13 -34.12 35.61
C THR A 80 -10.72 -32.65 35.48
N ARG A 81 -10.07 -32.08 36.51
CA ARG A 81 -9.58 -30.70 36.47
C ARG A 81 -8.54 -30.47 35.38
N PHE A 82 -7.61 -31.41 35.19
CA PHE A 82 -6.65 -31.33 34.09
C PHE A 82 -7.35 -31.40 32.73
N GLY A 83 -8.33 -32.29 32.59
CA GLY A 83 -9.12 -32.41 31.36
C GLY A 83 -9.82 -31.12 31.00
N ASP A 84 -10.48 -30.48 31.96
CA ASP A 84 -11.17 -29.21 31.77
C ASP A 84 -10.20 -28.08 31.42
N ALA A 85 -9.06 -27.98 32.10
CA ALA A 85 -8.03 -26.98 31.80
C ALA A 85 -7.50 -27.13 30.36
N HIS A 86 -7.22 -28.35 29.92
CA HIS A 86 -6.78 -28.63 28.55
C HIS A 86 -7.86 -28.29 27.52
N ARG A 87 -9.13 -28.62 27.77
CA ARG A 87 -10.25 -28.20 26.91
C ARG A 87 -10.39 -26.69 26.82
N GLN A 88 -10.24 -25.96 27.94
CA GLN A 88 -10.27 -24.50 27.95
C GLN A 88 -9.14 -23.89 27.12
N ILE A 89 -7.91 -24.41 27.22
CA ILE A 89 -6.80 -23.96 26.38
C ILE A 89 -7.12 -24.14 24.90
N GLY A 90 -7.67 -25.30 24.51
CA GLY A 90 -8.13 -25.55 23.13
C GLY A 90 -9.20 -24.56 22.67
N GLN A 91 -10.20 -24.28 23.52
CA GLN A 91 -11.25 -23.32 23.23
C GLN A 91 -10.70 -21.89 23.06
N HIS A 92 -9.80 -21.45 23.93
CA HIS A 92 -9.16 -20.13 23.81
C HIS A 92 -8.30 -20.02 22.55
N GLY A 93 -7.59 -21.09 22.16
CA GLY A 93 -6.85 -21.14 20.90
C GLY A 93 -7.76 -20.97 19.68
N MET A 94 -8.92 -21.65 19.67
CA MET A 94 -9.92 -21.49 18.60
C MET A 94 -10.55 -20.09 18.59
N ALA A 95 -10.83 -19.50 19.75
CA ALA A 95 -11.35 -18.14 19.85
C ALA A 95 -10.34 -17.10 19.32
N LEU A 96 -9.05 -17.25 19.62
CA LEU A 96 -8.00 -16.41 19.08
C LEU A 96 -7.92 -16.51 17.55
N LEU A 97 -8.03 -17.73 16.99
CA LEU A 97 -8.03 -17.93 15.53
C LEU A 97 -9.21 -17.23 14.85
N ALA A 98 -10.40 -17.30 15.45
CA ALA A 98 -11.60 -16.65 14.92
C ALA A 98 -11.45 -15.13 14.84
N ILE A 99 -10.68 -14.51 15.74
CA ILE A 99 -10.40 -13.07 15.75
C ILE A 99 -9.25 -12.72 14.80
N ALA A 100 -8.15 -13.47 14.86
CA ALA A 100 -6.92 -13.12 14.16
C ALA A 100 -6.96 -13.43 12.65
N ALA A 101 -7.66 -14.48 12.22
CA ALA A 101 -7.71 -14.85 10.81
C ALA A 101 -8.34 -13.75 9.91
N PRO A 102 -9.47 -13.12 10.29
CA PRO A 102 -10.01 -11.96 9.57
C PRO A 102 -9.04 -10.78 9.49
N MET A 103 -8.33 -10.45 10.57
CA MET A 103 -7.35 -9.35 10.57
C MET A 103 -6.25 -9.55 9.51
N ILE A 104 -5.81 -10.80 9.32
CA ILE A 104 -4.83 -11.15 8.30
C ILE A 104 -5.43 -11.08 6.88
N ALA A 105 -6.71 -11.43 6.73
CA ALA A 105 -7.42 -11.27 5.46
C ALA A 105 -7.59 -9.79 5.08
N ASP A 106 -7.87 -8.93 6.05
CA ASP A 106 -7.99 -7.48 5.85
C ASP A 106 -6.65 -6.86 5.48
N LEU A 107 -5.58 -7.21 6.19
CA LEU A 107 -4.23 -6.74 5.85
C LEU A 107 -3.79 -7.23 4.46
N ASN A 108 -4.15 -8.46 4.09
CA ASN A 108 -3.91 -8.98 2.75
C ASN A 108 -4.70 -8.19 1.69
N THR A 109 -5.94 -7.81 1.98
CA THR A 109 -6.77 -6.96 1.12
C THR A 109 -6.17 -5.57 0.96
N TYR A 110 -5.69 -4.96 2.04
CA TYR A 110 -4.98 -3.69 1.98
C TYR A 110 -3.77 -3.77 1.01
N LEU A 111 -2.95 -4.81 1.15
CA LEU A 111 -1.76 -5.00 0.31
C LEU A 111 -2.07 -5.30 -1.15
N THR A 112 -3.09 -6.11 -1.42
CA THR A 112 -3.37 -6.65 -2.75
C THR A 112 -4.39 -5.85 -3.54
N LYS A 113 -5.17 -5.00 -2.87
CA LYS A 113 -6.21 -4.17 -3.50
C LYS A 113 -5.98 -2.68 -3.25
N ALA A 114 -5.89 -2.25 -1.99
CA ALA A 114 -5.86 -0.82 -1.66
C ALA A 114 -4.57 -0.12 -2.13
N ILE A 115 -3.39 -0.73 -1.90
CA ILE A 115 -2.11 -0.16 -2.36
C ILE A 115 -2.05 -0.09 -3.90
N PRO A 116 -2.37 -1.17 -4.65
CA PRO A 116 -2.43 -1.10 -6.12
C PRO A 116 -3.40 -0.07 -6.68
N ASP A 117 -4.58 0.09 -6.08
CA ASP A 117 -5.57 1.10 -6.49
C ASP A 117 -5.06 2.53 -6.24
N THR A 118 -4.43 2.76 -5.09
CA THR A 118 -3.78 4.03 -4.76
C THR A 118 -2.68 4.34 -5.78
N ARG A 119 -1.83 3.35 -6.10
CA ARG A 119 -0.78 3.49 -7.12
C ARG A 119 -1.35 3.89 -8.48
N LEU A 120 -2.44 3.25 -8.91
CA LEU A 120 -3.09 3.58 -10.18
C LEU A 120 -3.56 5.04 -10.22
N THR A 121 -4.14 5.52 -9.11
CA THR A 121 -4.61 6.90 -9.00
C THR A 121 -3.46 7.89 -8.99
N VAL A 122 -2.37 7.60 -8.26
CA VAL A 122 -1.17 8.45 -8.24
C VAL A 122 -0.49 8.48 -9.61
N GLN A 123 -0.50 7.37 -10.36
CA GLN A 123 0.02 7.35 -11.73
C GLN A 123 -0.77 8.29 -12.64
N LYS A 124 -2.11 8.25 -12.60
CA LYS A 124 -2.96 9.19 -13.36
C LYS A 124 -2.65 10.64 -13.02
N TYR A 125 -2.46 10.94 -11.73
CA TYR A 125 -2.03 12.26 -11.29
C TYR A 125 -0.66 12.65 -11.89
N ALA A 126 0.31 11.74 -11.89
CA ALA A 126 1.64 11.99 -12.45
C ALA A 126 1.58 12.27 -13.96
N ASP A 127 0.75 11.53 -14.69
CA ASP A 127 0.54 11.71 -16.12
C ASP A 127 -0.12 13.08 -16.41
N SER A 128 -1.22 13.41 -15.72
CA SER A 128 -1.88 14.72 -15.86
C SER A 128 -0.99 15.88 -15.45
N LYS A 129 -0.15 15.69 -14.43
CA LYS A 129 0.84 16.69 -14.03
C LYS A 129 1.89 16.87 -15.11
N PHE A 130 2.40 15.80 -15.72
CA PHE A 130 3.35 15.90 -16.82
C PHE A 130 2.76 16.67 -18.01
N GLU A 131 1.51 16.38 -18.37
CA GLU A 131 0.78 17.11 -19.41
C GLU A 131 0.60 18.60 -19.05
N TYR A 132 0.20 18.92 -17.83
CA TYR A 132 0.11 20.31 -17.37
C TYR A 132 1.45 21.05 -17.49
N LEU A 133 2.56 20.38 -17.14
CA LEU A 133 3.90 20.96 -17.22
C LEU A 133 4.36 21.18 -18.66
N SER A 134 3.97 20.32 -19.60
CA SER A 134 4.29 20.52 -21.02
C SER A 134 3.53 21.72 -21.60
N TYR A 135 2.28 21.95 -21.19
CA TYR A 135 1.56 23.18 -21.55
C TYR A 135 2.21 24.43 -20.96
N CYS A 136 2.65 24.38 -19.70
CA CYS A 136 3.37 25.49 -19.07
C CYS A 136 4.67 25.82 -19.84
N LEU A 137 5.40 24.80 -20.28
CA LEU A 137 6.59 24.97 -21.12
C LEU A 137 6.25 25.70 -22.41
N LYS A 138 5.22 25.22 -23.12
CA LYS A 138 4.83 25.79 -24.41
C LYS A 138 4.43 27.26 -24.31
N VAL A 139 3.68 27.62 -23.25
CA VAL A 139 3.31 29.02 -22.99
C VAL A 139 4.54 29.88 -22.72
N LYS A 140 5.50 29.38 -21.93
CA LYS A 140 6.73 30.12 -21.67
C LYS A 140 7.55 30.30 -22.95
N GLU A 141 7.72 29.26 -23.76
CA GLU A 141 8.41 29.35 -25.06
C GLU A 141 7.77 30.41 -25.96
N MET A 142 6.44 30.47 -26.00
CA MET A 142 5.72 31.49 -26.78
C MET A 142 5.92 32.92 -26.27
N ASN A 143 6.00 33.09 -24.95
CA ASN A 143 6.27 34.39 -24.31
C ASN A 143 7.72 34.83 -24.55
N ASP A 144 8.69 33.90 -24.43
CA ASP A 144 10.11 34.17 -24.67
C ASP A 144 10.33 34.54 -26.15
N GLU A 145 9.65 33.86 -27.09
CA GLU A 145 9.65 34.19 -28.52
C GLU A 145 9.07 35.59 -28.77
N GLU A 146 7.93 35.93 -28.17
CA GLU A 146 7.32 37.26 -28.29
C GLU A 146 8.21 38.36 -27.74
N GLN A 147 8.85 38.13 -26.60
CA GLN A 147 9.82 39.06 -26.03
C GLN A 147 11.02 39.26 -26.96
N PHE A 148 11.53 38.20 -27.59
CA PHE A 148 12.63 38.27 -28.54
C PHE A 148 12.30 39.15 -29.75
N PHE A 149 11.18 38.88 -30.45
CA PHE A 149 10.75 39.69 -31.59
C PHE A 149 10.47 41.15 -31.20
N ASN A 150 9.85 41.38 -30.03
CA ASN A 150 9.64 42.72 -29.49
C ASN A 150 10.97 43.48 -29.27
N THR A 151 12.02 42.82 -28.77
CA THR A 151 13.34 43.45 -28.62
C THR A 151 14.02 43.78 -29.95
N GLN A 152 13.71 43.05 -31.02
CA GLN A 152 14.22 43.31 -32.36
C GLN A 152 13.36 44.31 -33.15
N ALA A 153 12.22 44.75 -32.59
CA ALA A 153 11.21 45.55 -33.29
C ALA A 153 10.70 44.89 -34.59
N GLU A 154 10.68 43.56 -34.60
CA GLU A 154 10.16 42.74 -35.70
C GLU A 154 8.78 42.19 -35.35
N LEU A 155 7.96 41.95 -36.37
CA LEU A 155 6.63 41.35 -36.20
C LEU A 155 6.75 39.83 -36.08
N LEU A 156 5.98 39.23 -35.17
CA LEU A 156 5.92 37.77 -35.01
C LEU A 156 5.26 37.13 -36.23
N TYR A 157 5.90 36.11 -36.80
CA TYR A 157 5.37 35.36 -37.95
C TYR A 157 3.92 34.86 -37.76
N ARG A 158 3.55 34.38 -36.56
CA ARG A 158 2.17 33.95 -36.25
C ARG A 158 1.15 35.10 -36.33
N VAL A 159 1.58 36.31 -36.00
CA VAL A 159 0.76 37.52 -36.07
C VAL A 159 0.65 37.99 -37.52
N GLU A 160 1.75 37.92 -38.28
CA GLU A 160 1.76 38.27 -39.71
C GLU A 160 0.94 37.29 -40.57
N SER A 161 1.08 35.99 -40.32
CA SER A 161 0.45 34.93 -41.12
C SER A 161 -0.95 34.53 -40.63
N GLY A 162 -1.33 34.90 -39.41
CA GLY A 162 -2.53 34.41 -38.75
C GLY A 162 -2.52 32.91 -38.40
N ASN A 163 -1.38 32.23 -38.55
CA ASN A 163 -1.23 30.80 -38.23
C ASN A 163 -0.89 30.61 -36.73
N TYR A 164 -1.92 30.59 -35.90
CA TYR A 164 -1.79 30.41 -34.45
C TYR A 164 -1.62 28.95 -34.00
N GLU A 165 -1.85 27.98 -34.88
CA GLU A 165 -1.91 26.57 -34.51
C GLU A 165 -0.57 25.81 -34.65
N TYR A 166 0.53 26.46 -35.05
CA TYR A 166 1.81 25.78 -35.35
C TYR A 166 1.64 24.60 -36.33
N ARG A 167 0.57 24.57 -37.13
CA ARG A 167 0.38 23.56 -38.17
C ARG A 167 1.15 24.01 -39.41
N SER A 168 2.28 23.34 -39.63
CA SER A 168 3.08 23.27 -40.87
C SER A 168 3.43 24.59 -41.54
N VAL A 169 4.72 24.94 -41.53
CA VAL A 169 5.28 25.73 -42.63
C VAL A 169 5.49 24.73 -43.77
N GLU A 170 4.63 24.73 -44.78
CA GLU A 170 4.96 24.11 -46.06
C GLU A 170 6.01 25.01 -46.74
N ILE A 171 7.21 24.45 -46.94
CA ILE A 171 8.19 24.90 -47.94
C ILE A 171 8.57 23.69 -48.77
#